data_AF-A0A485CVX1-F1
#
_entry.id   AF-A0A485CVX1-F1
#
_cell.length_a   1.000
_cell.length_b   1.000
_cell.length_c   1.000
_cell.angle_alpha   90.00
_cell.angle_beta   90.00
_cell.angle_gamma   90.00
#
_symmetry.space_group_name_H-M   'P 1'
#
loop_
_entity.id
_entity.type
_entity.pdbx_description
1 polymer ?
#
loop_
_entity_poly.entity_id
_entity_poly.type
_entity_poly.pdbx_seq_one_letter_code
_entity_poly.pdbx_strand_id
1 'polypeptide(L)'
;MIIRPEQHWFLRLFDWHGSVLSKIIFRLLLNVLMSIVAIISYQWYEQLGIHLTVAPFSLLGIAIAIFLGFRNSASYNRFVEARNLWGTVLIAERTLMRQLKNILPTEHQTHQKIASYLIAFSWSLKHQLRKTHPGDDLNRLLPPRYRRGDPRQLDADQPYPAVGRP
;
A
#
# COMPACT_ATOMS: atom_id res chain seq x y z
N MET A 1 8.52 -11.87 -6.80
CA MET A 1 9.73 -11.14 -6.37
C MET A 1 10.03 -10.15 -7.48
N ILE A 2 9.96 -8.85 -7.22
CA ILE A 2 10.34 -7.85 -8.23
C ILE A 2 11.87 -7.90 -8.26
N ILE A 3 12.41 -8.67 -9.20
CA ILE A 3 13.85 -8.73 -9.46
C ILE A 3 14.15 -7.45 -10.25
N ARG A 4 14.72 -6.45 -9.57
CA ARG A 4 15.25 -5.26 -10.24
C ARG A 4 16.68 -5.59 -10.66
N PRO A 5 17.12 -5.21 -11.88
CA PRO A 5 18.53 -5.29 -12.23
C PRO A 5 19.35 -4.47 -11.21
N GLU A 6 20.54 -4.97 -10.89
CA GLU A 6 21.54 -4.29 -10.07
C GLU A 6 21.85 -2.94 -10.73
N GLN A 7 21.30 -1.86 -10.20
CA GLN A 7 21.62 -0.50 -10.65
C GLN A 7 22.46 0.15 -9.57
N HIS A 8 23.54 0.83 -9.95
CA HIS A 8 24.36 1.59 -9.01
C HIS A 8 23.49 2.58 -8.23
N TRP A 9 23.63 2.56 -6.90
CA TRP A 9 22.82 3.36 -5.97
C TRP A 9 22.83 4.86 -6.30
N PHE A 10 23.91 5.35 -6.92
CA PHE A 10 24.07 6.75 -7.33
C PHE A 10 23.12 7.18 -8.45
N LEU A 11 22.89 6.32 -9.45
CA LEU A 11 21.98 6.65 -10.57
C LEU A 11 20.52 6.75 -10.11
N ARG A 12 20.15 5.98 -9.07
CA ARG A 12 18.81 6.07 -8.44
C ARG A 12 18.59 7.37 -7.67
N LEU A 13 19.66 8.10 -7.30
CA LEU A 13 19.53 9.39 -6.62
C LEU A 13 18.94 10.47 -7.55
N PHE A 14 19.15 10.32 -8.86
CA PHE A 14 18.69 11.25 -9.91
C PHE A 14 17.35 10.85 -10.56
N ASP A 15 16.71 9.77 -10.10
CA ASP A 15 15.37 9.41 -10.55
C ASP A 15 14.35 10.43 -10.00
N TRP A 16 13.92 11.35 -10.86
CA TRP A 16 12.96 12.41 -10.51
C TRP A 16 11.51 11.91 -10.40
N HIS A 17 11.15 10.89 -11.18
CA HIS A 17 9.77 10.40 -11.27
C HIS A 17 9.38 9.58 -10.03
N GLY A 18 8.45 10.10 -9.23
CA GLY A 18 7.96 9.45 -8.01
C GLY A 18 8.85 9.63 -6.78
N SER A 19 9.87 10.50 -6.86
CA SER A 19 10.77 10.78 -5.75
C SER A 19 10.10 11.63 -4.66
N VAL A 20 10.44 11.33 -3.40
CA VAL A 20 10.09 12.18 -2.26
C VAL A 20 10.81 13.53 -2.33
N LEU A 21 11.92 13.61 -3.07
CA LEU A 21 12.71 14.82 -3.26
C LEU A 21 11.87 15.97 -3.80
N SER A 22 11.02 15.73 -4.81
CA SER A 22 10.13 16.75 -5.37
C SER A 22 9.13 17.30 -4.34
N LYS A 23 8.76 16.51 -3.32
CA LYS A 23 7.88 16.96 -2.23
C LYS A 23 8.61 17.80 -1.17
N ILE A 24 9.90 17.58 -0.97
CA ILE A 24 10.70 18.29 0.04
C ILE A 24 11.54 19.44 -0.53
N ILE A 25 11.69 19.53 -1.86
CA ILE A 25 12.53 20.55 -2.52
C ILE A 25 12.12 21.97 -2.13
N PHE A 26 10.81 22.26 -2.01
CA PHE A 26 10.34 23.55 -1.55
C PHE A 26 10.80 23.87 -0.12
N ARG A 27 10.76 22.88 0.79
CA ARG A 27 11.23 23.05 2.18
C ARG A 27 12.74 23.24 2.23
N LEU A 28 13.49 22.54 1.37
CA LEU A 28 14.94 22.71 1.25
C LEU A 28 15.30 24.09 0.72
N LEU A 29 14.61 24.57 -0.33
CA LEU A 29 14.81 25.92 -0.87
C LEU A 29 14.48 26.99 0.16
N LEU A 30 13.37 26.83 0.90
CA LEU A 30 13.03 27.73 1.99
C LEU A 30 14.10 27.73 3.08
N ASN A 31 14.65 26.56 3.44
CA ASN A 31 15.73 26.46 4.42
C ASN A 31 17.02 27.17 3.94
N VAL A 32 17.40 27.01 2.67
CA VAL A 32 18.54 27.73 2.08
C VAL A 32 18.30 29.23 2.08
N LEU A 33 17.10 29.69 1.70
CA LEU A 33 16.76 31.10 1.72
C LEU A 33 16.83 31.67 3.15
N MET A 34 16.28 30.96 4.13
CA MET A 34 16.39 31.33 5.55
C MET A 34 17.84 31.38 6.02
N SER A 35 18.70 30.48 5.54
CA SER A 35 20.14 30.49 5.85
C SER A 35 20.84 31.73 5.29
N ILE A 36 20.54 32.11 4.04
CA ILE A 36 21.08 33.34 3.42
C ILE A 36 20.63 34.57 4.21
N VAL A 37 19.34 34.66 4.56
CA VAL A 37 18.80 35.74 5.40
C VAL A 37 19.50 35.79 6.75
N ALA A 38 19.70 34.64 7.40
CA ALA A 38 20.42 34.55 8.68
C ALA A 38 21.84 35.12 8.57
N ILE A 39 22.59 34.74 7.53
CA ILE A 39 23.97 35.23 7.29
C ILE A 39 23.99 36.75 7.08
N ILE A 40 23.10 37.30 6.24
CA ILE A 40 23.04 38.74 5.97
C ILE A 40 22.62 39.49 7.24
N SER A 41 21.67 38.95 7.99
CA SER A 41 21.15 39.57 9.21
C SER A 41 22.08 39.49 10.42
N TYR A 42 23.13 38.64 10.36
CA TYR A 42 24.02 38.37 11.48
C TYR A 42 24.73 39.63 12.01
N GLN A 43 25.01 40.61 11.14
CA GLN A 43 25.67 41.86 11.53
C GLN A 43 24.79 42.76 12.42
N TRP A 44 23.46 42.71 12.26
CA TRP A 44 22.51 43.45 13.11
C TRP A 44 22.06 42.65 14.33
N TYR A 45 22.55 41.41 14.47
CA TYR A 45 22.11 40.47 15.48
C TYR A 45 22.45 40.92 16.91
N GLU A 46 23.64 41.47 17.12
CA GLU A 46 24.05 42.02 18.42
C GLU A 46 23.20 43.21 18.87
N GLN A 47 22.65 43.98 17.92
CA GLN A 47 21.83 45.16 18.22
C GLN A 47 20.41 44.79 18.67
N LEU A 48 19.94 43.57 18.35
CA LEU A 48 18.59 43.10 18.63
C LEU A 48 18.45 42.37 19.98
N GLY A 49 19.57 42.03 20.65
CA GLY A 49 19.56 41.34 21.96
C GLY A 49 19.01 39.91 21.94
N ILE A 50 18.84 39.32 20.75
CA ILE A 50 18.37 37.94 20.58
C ILE A 50 19.59 37.03 20.58
N HIS A 51 19.60 35.96 21.40
CA HIS A 51 20.69 34.98 21.46
C HIS A 51 20.16 33.55 21.23
N LEU A 52 20.39 33.04 20.02
CA LEU A 52 20.05 31.70 19.58
C LEU A 52 21.33 30.86 19.66
N THR A 53 21.49 30.14 20.77
CA THR A 53 22.59 29.19 20.94
C THR A 53 22.24 27.85 20.32
N VAL A 54 23.25 27.03 20.02
CA VAL A 54 23.05 25.71 19.39
C VAL A 54 22.38 24.72 20.36
N ALA A 55 22.58 24.88 21.68
CA ALA A 55 22.19 23.87 22.67
C ALA A 55 20.67 23.54 22.69
N PRO A 56 19.74 24.52 22.69
CA PRO A 56 18.30 24.22 22.61
C PRO A 56 17.92 23.48 21.31
N PHE A 57 18.55 23.82 20.19
CA PHE A 57 18.31 23.15 18.91
C PHE A 57 18.86 21.73 18.87
N SER A 58 20.01 21.46 19.49
CA SER A 58 20.53 20.10 19.63
C SER A 58 19.59 19.21 20.44
N LEU A 59 19.09 19.71 21.58
CA LEU A 59 18.11 18.97 22.39
C LEU A 59 16.82 18.68 21.60
N LEU A 60 16.29 19.71 20.93
CA LEU A 60 15.11 19.56 20.08
C LEU A 60 15.35 18.57 18.92
N GLY A 61 16.52 18.64 18.28
CA GLY A 61 16.91 17.75 17.18
C GLY A 61 17.00 16.30 17.61
N ILE A 62 17.59 16.02 18.78
CA ILE A 62 17.65 14.67 19.36
C ILE A 62 16.25 14.14 19.64
N ALA A 63 15.39 14.95 20.28
CA ALA A 63 14.02 14.56 20.56
C ALA A 63 13.25 14.21 19.27
N ILE A 64 13.33 15.07 18.25
CA ILE A 64 12.70 14.84 16.93
C ILE A 64 13.24 13.56 16.29
N ALA A 65 14.55 13.32 16.32
CA ALA A 65 15.18 12.15 15.73
C ALA A 65 14.68 10.84 16.36
N ILE A 66 14.58 10.79 17.69
CA ILE A 66 14.07 9.63 18.42
C ILE A 66 12.61 9.35 18.04
N PHE A 67 11.75 10.37 18.07
CA PHE A 67 10.34 10.21 17.68
C PHE A 67 10.19 9.78 16.22
N LEU A 68 11.03 10.31 15.33
CA LEU A 68 11.03 9.92 13.93
C LEU A 68 11.47 8.45 13.77
N GLY A 69 12.43 7.98 14.56
CA GLY A 69 12.85 6.58 14.60
C GLY A 69 11.69 5.64 14.97
N PHE A 70 10.97 5.93 16.04
CA PHE A 70 9.79 5.15 16.45
C PHE A 70 8.70 5.17 15.37
N ARG A 71 8.41 6.35 14.80
CA ARG A 71 7.41 6.50 13.74
C ARG A 71 7.80 5.71 12.49
N ASN A 72 9.07 5.73 12.10
CA ASN A 72 9.55 5.01 10.93
C ASN A 72 9.47 3.49 11.15
N SER A 73 9.86 3.02 12.34
CA SER A 73 9.74 1.61 12.71
C SER A 73 8.29 1.11 12.62
N ALA A 74 7.33 1.84 13.20
CA ALA A 74 5.91 1.49 13.10
C ALA A 74 5.39 1.50 11.65
N SER A 75 5.80 2.50 10.86
CA SER A 75 5.41 2.62 9.45
C SER A 75 5.97 1.47 8.61
N TYR A 76 7.22 1.08 8.88
CA TYR A 76 7.88 -0.04 8.23
C TYR A 76 7.21 -1.37 8.58
N ASN A 77 6.90 -1.61 9.85
CA ASN A 77 6.19 -2.82 10.28
C ASN A 77 4.84 -2.97 9.58
N ARG A 78 4.08 -1.89 9.46
CA ARG A 78 2.79 -1.89 8.73
C ARG A 78 2.98 -2.22 7.24
N PHE A 79 4.05 -1.73 6.61
CA PHE A 79 4.37 -2.06 5.23
C PHE A 79 4.72 -3.54 5.06
N VAL A 80 5.55 -4.07 5.96
CA VAL A 80 5.94 -5.49 5.97
C VAL A 80 4.73 -6.39 6.21
N GLU A 81 3.86 -6.04 7.15
CA GLU A 81 2.62 -6.76 7.43
C GLU A 81 1.72 -6.83 6.19
N ALA A 82 1.49 -5.71 5.51
CA ALA A 82 0.72 -5.70 4.26
C ALA A 82 1.33 -6.63 3.21
N ARG A 83 2.67 -6.61 3.06
CA ARG A 83 3.38 -7.49 2.13
C ARG A 83 3.25 -8.97 2.51
N ASN A 84 3.26 -9.29 3.80
CA ASN A 84 3.08 -10.63 4.32
C ASN A 84 1.65 -11.14 4.05
N LEU A 85 0.62 -10.32 4.33
CA LEU A 85 -0.77 -10.66 4.05
C LEU A 85 -1.02 -11.00 2.57
N TRP A 86 -0.49 -10.19 1.66
CA TRP A 86 -0.53 -10.50 0.21
C TRP A 86 0.22 -11.79 -0.14
N GLY A 87 1.30 -12.11 0.56
CA GLY A 87 2.01 -13.38 0.43
C GLY A 87 1.17 -14.57 0.89
N THR A 88 0.47 -14.43 2.01
CA THR A 88 -0.43 -15.45 2.56
C THR A 88 -1.57 -15.79 1.59
N VAL A 89 -2.16 -14.78 0.93
CA VAL A 89 -3.18 -15.02 -0.12
C VAL A 89 -2.64 -15.95 -1.20
N LEU A 90 -1.46 -15.65 -1.77
CA LEU A 90 -0.84 -16.48 -2.80
C LEU A 90 -0.56 -17.91 -2.32
N ILE A 91 -0.06 -18.08 -1.09
CA ILE A 91 0.25 -19.40 -0.52
C ILE A 91 -1.04 -20.20 -0.30
N ALA A 92 -2.09 -19.56 0.23
CA ALA A 92 -3.37 -20.19 0.50
C ALA A 92 -4.06 -20.63 -0.80
N GLU A 93 -4.11 -19.77 -1.82
CA GLU A 93 -4.67 -20.11 -3.14
C GLU A 93 -3.94 -21.30 -3.79
N ARG A 94 -2.60 -21.31 -3.75
CA ARG A 94 -1.80 -22.44 -4.27
C ARG A 94 -2.06 -23.73 -3.50
N THR A 95 -2.15 -23.64 -2.18
CA THR A 95 -2.39 -24.81 -1.32
C THR A 95 -3.78 -25.39 -1.57
N LEU A 96 -4.80 -24.53 -1.69
CA LEU A 96 -6.17 -24.95 -2.00
C LEU A 96 -6.25 -25.61 -3.38
N MET A 97 -5.62 -25.03 -4.41
CA MET A 97 -5.58 -25.64 -5.74
C MET A 97 -4.84 -26.99 -5.75
N ARG A 98 -3.77 -27.13 -4.96
CA ARG A 98 -3.07 -28.41 -4.79
C ARG A 98 -3.96 -29.45 -4.11
N GLN A 99 -4.64 -29.08 -3.03
CA GLN A 99 -5.56 -29.99 -2.33
C GLN A 99 -6.70 -30.45 -3.25
N LEU A 100 -7.29 -29.52 -3.99
CA LEU A 100 -8.38 -29.82 -4.92
C LEU A 100 -7.93 -30.84 -5.98
N LYS A 101 -6.76 -30.64 -6.58
CA LYS A 101 -6.19 -31.58 -7.56
C LYS A 101 -5.88 -32.96 -6.97
N ASN A 102 -5.48 -33.03 -5.70
CA ASN A 102 -5.17 -34.28 -5.03
C ASN A 102 -6.42 -35.04 -4.59
N ILE A 103 -7.47 -34.34 -4.15
CA ILE A 103 -8.70 -34.95 -3.63
C ILE A 103 -9.67 -35.29 -4.77
N LEU A 104 -9.77 -34.44 -5.80
CA LEU A 104 -10.71 -34.58 -6.91
C LEU A 104 -9.99 -34.59 -8.28
N PRO A 105 -9.13 -35.58 -8.57
CA PRO A 105 -8.23 -35.53 -9.72
C PRO A 105 -8.93 -35.39 -11.08
N THR A 106 -10.12 -35.94 -11.24
CA THR A 106 -10.90 -35.97 -12.49
C THR A 106 -11.85 -34.78 -12.68
N GLU A 107 -12.04 -33.93 -11.66
CA GLU A 107 -13.02 -32.83 -11.67
C GLU A 107 -12.48 -31.54 -12.28
N HIS A 108 -11.99 -31.61 -13.52
CA HIS A 108 -11.31 -30.49 -14.18
C HIS A 108 -12.17 -29.22 -14.32
N GLN A 109 -13.49 -29.37 -14.52
CA GLN A 109 -14.40 -28.23 -14.61
C GLN A 109 -14.53 -27.50 -13.26
N THR A 110 -14.58 -28.26 -12.17
CA THR A 110 -14.62 -27.73 -10.80
C THR A 110 -13.31 -27.02 -10.46
N HIS A 111 -12.17 -27.54 -10.91
CA HIS A 111 -10.86 -26.89 -10.76
C HIS A 111 -10.83 -25.52 -11.43
N GLN A 112 -11.31 -25.43 -12.68
CA GLN A 112 -11.34 -24.16 -13.41
C GLN A 112 -12.27 -23.13 -12.76
N LYS A 113 -13.44 -23.57 -12.29
CA LYS A 113 -14.38 -22.70 -11.56
C LYS A 113 -13.73 -22.16 -10.28
N ILE A 114 -13.18 -23.01 -9.42
CA ILE A 114 -12.55 -22.56 -8.16
C ILE A 114 -11.35 -21.66 -8.45
N ALA A 115 -10.49 -22.01 -9.42
CA ALA A 115 -9.39 -21.15 -9.84
C ALA A 115 -9.87 -19.76 -10.28
N SER A 116 -10.95 -19.68 -11.05
CA SER A 116 -11.52 -18.40 -11.49
C SER A 116 -11.99 -17.53 -10.32
N TYR A 117 -12.60 -18.13 -9.28
CA TYR A 117 -13.01 -17.42 -8.06
C TYR A 117 -11.82 -16.93 -7.25
N LEU A 118 -10.76 -17.74 -7.09
CA LEU A 118 -9.54 -17.33 -6.38
C LEU A 118 -8.85 -16.15 -7.08
N ILE A 119 -8.72 -16.22 -8.41
CA ILE A 119 -8.16 -15.12 -9.19
C ILE A 119 -9.06 -13.87 -9.07
N ALA A 120 -10.38 -14.04 -9.16
CA ALA A 120 -11.33 -12.94 -8.98
C ALA A 120 -11.25 -12.30 -7.59
N PHE A 121 -11.03 -13.10 -6.52
CA PHE A 121 -10.80 -12.59 -5.17
C PHE A 121 -9.55 -11.70 -5.11
N SER A 122 -8.42 -12.17 -5.65
CA SER A 122 -7.18 -11.40 -5.71
C SER A 122 -7.33 -10.06 -6.46
N TRP A 123 -8.07 -10.04 -7.59
CA TRP A 123 -8.38 -8.80 -8.32
C TRP A 123 -9.33 -7.89 -7.55
N SER A 124 -10.40 -8.44 -6.99
CA SER A 124 -11.36 -7.70 -6.17
C SER A 124 -10.67 -7.02 -4.98
N LEU A 125 -9.80 -7.74 -4.26
CA LEU A 125 -9.02 -7.22 -3.14
C LEU A 125 -8.10 -6.07 -3.56
N LYS A 126 -7.42 -6.20 -4.71
CA LYS A 126 -6.62 -5.11 -5.30
C LYS A 126 -7.48 -3.88 -5.58
N HIS A 127 -8.64 -4.07 -6.20
CA HIS A 127 -9.54 -2.97 -6.56
C HIS A 127 -10.13 -2.27 -5.34
N GLN A 128 -10.52 -3.03 -4.31
CA GLN A 128 -11.00 -2.53 -3.03
C GLN A 128 -9.93 -1.67 -2.35
N LEU A 129 -8.69 -2.15 -2.25
CA LEU A 129 -7.59 -1.42 -1.61
C LEU A 129 -7.14 -0.18 -2.40
N ARG A 130 -7.30 -0.19 -3.73
CA ARG A 130 -7.01 0.96 -4.60
C ARG A 130 -8.20 1.89 -4.84
N LYS A 131 -9.39 1.56 -4.32
CA LYS A 131 -10.65 2.28 -4.59
C LYS A 131 -10.91 2.46 -6.09
N THR A 132 -10.68 1.39 -6.87
CA THR A 132 -10.89 1.37 -8.33
C THR A 132 -12.05 0.45 -8.68
N HIS A 133 -12.68 0.68 -9.83
CA HIS A 133 -13.81 -0.15 -10.26
C HIS A 133 -13.34 -1.55 -10.70
N PRO A 134 -13.93 -2.64 -10.19
CA PRO A 134 -13.48 -4.01 -10.48
C PRO A 134 -14.20 -4.69 -11.67
N GLY A 135 -15.12 -3.99 -12.33
CA GLY A 135 -16.07 -4.58 -13.28
C GLY A 135 -15.42 -5.37 -14.41
N ASP A 136 -14.41 -4.81 -15.08
CA ASP A 136 -13.81 -5.43 -16.27
C ASP A 136 -13.09 -6.75 -15.92
N ASP A 137 -12.33 -6.75 -14.83
CA ASP A 137 -11.60 -7.93 -14.37
C ASP A 137 -12.53 -9.02 -13.82
N LEU A 138 -13.58 -8.65 -13.08
CA LEU A 138 -14.58 -9.61 -12.59
C LEU A 138 -15.42 -10.21 -13.73
N ASN A 139 -15.82 -9.40 -14.70
CA ASN A 139 -16.64 -9.84 -15.84
C ASN A 139 -15.89 -10.84 -16.75
N ARG A 140 -14.57 -10.70 -16.84
CA ARG A 140 -13.67 -11.60 -17.56
C ARG A 140 -13.51 -12.96 -16.87
N LEU A 141 -13.53 -12.98 -15.54
CA LEU A 141 -13.20 -14.16 -14.74
C LEU A 141 -14.43 -14.94 -14.26
N LEU A 142 -15.55 -14.26 -14.02
CA LEU A 142 -16.74 -14.86 -13.43
C LEU A 142 -17.87 -15.06 -14.46
N PRO A 143 -18.69 -16.12 -14.30
CA PRO A 143 -19.86 -16.32 -15.14
C PRO A 143 -20.90 -15.21 -14.93
N PRO A 144 -21.78 -14.96 -15.93
CA PRO A 144 -22.70 -13.81 -15.96
C PRO A 144 -23.55 -13.62 -14.70
N ARG A 145 -23.91 -14.71 -14.02
CA ARG A 145 -24.77 -14.75 -12.82
C ARG A 145 -24.22 -13.98 -11.61
N TYR A 146 -22.92 -13.72 -11.57
CA TYR A 146 -22.25 -13.04 -10.45
C TYR A 146 -21.75 -11.63 -10.81
N ARG A 147 -22.11 -11.12 -11.99
CA ARG A 147 -21.74 -9.75 -12.42
C ARG A 147 -22.67 -8.75 -11.72
N ARG A 148 -22.07 -7.72 -11.10
CA ARG A 148 -22.82 -6.65 -10.44
C ARG A 148 -23.63 -5.90 -11.51
N GLY A 149 -24.96 -6.04 -11.48
CA GLY A 149 -25.90 -5.50 -12.47
C GLY A 149 -26.85 -6.52 -13.13
N ASP A 150 -26.84 -7.80 -12.74
CA ASP A 150 -27.89 -8.75 -13.17
C ASP A 150 -29.17 -8.50 -12.36
N PRO A 151 -30.32 -8.12 -12.98
CA PRO A 151 -31.59 -7.92 -12.27
C PRO A 151 -32.06 -9.16 -11.49
N ARG A 152 -31.50 -10.35 -11.76
CA ARG A 152 -31.79 -11.59 -10.99
C ARG A 152 -31.07 -11.68 -9.63
N GLN A 153 -30.12 -10.78 -9.32
CA GLN A 153 -29.51 -10.71 -7.99
C GLN A 153 -30.45 -10.08 -6.94
N LEU A 154 -31.42 -9.24 -7.36
CA LEU A 154 -32.42 -8.67 -6.46
C LEU A 154 -33.41 -9.74 -5.93
N ASP A 155 -33.64 -10.80 -6.70
CA ASP A 155 -34.57 -11.88 -6.31
C ASP A 155 -33.89 -12.98 -5.45
N ALA A 156 -32.56 -13.06 -5.46
CA ALA A 156 -31.81 -14.08 -4.72
C ALA A 156 -31.53 -13.73 -3.25
N ASP A 157 -31.80 -12.49 -2.83
CA ASP A 157 -31.76 -12.04 -1.43
C ASP A 157 -33.07 -12.35 -0.67
N GLN A 158 -34.00 -13.09 -1.29
CA GLN A 158 -35.15 -13.61 -0.56
C GLN A 158 -34.67 -14.69 0.43
N PRO A 159 -34.95 -14.55 1.74
CA PRO A 159 -34.51 -15.52 2.72
C PRO A 159 -35.12 -16.88 2.37
N TYR A 160 -34.30 -17.94 2.46
CA TYR A 160 -34.71 -19.34 2.31
C TYR A 160 -36.10 -19.55 2.93
N PRO A 161 -37.06 -20.21 2.25
CA PRO A 161 -38.32 -20.55 2.88
C PRO A 161 -38.00 -21.34 4.14
N ALA A 162 -38.48 -20.85 5.29
CA ALA A 162 -38.31 -21.50 6.57
C ALA A 162 -38.71 -22.97 6.41
N VAL A 163 -37.72 -23.86 6.53
CA VAL A 163 -37.94 -25.29 6.59
C VAL A 163 -38.87 -25.52 7.78
N GLY A 164 -40.13 -25.84 7.48
CA GLY A 164 -41.12 -26.26 8.47
C GLY A 164 -40.52 -27.41 9.27
N ARG A 165 -40.32 -27.18 10.57
CA ARG A 165 -40.06 -28.27 11.49
C ARG A 165 -41.39 -28.98 11.80
N PRO A 166 -41.38 -30.31 11.95
CA PRO A 166 -42.56 -31.07 12.38
C PRO A 166 -43.00 -30.68 13.79
#